data_AF-A0ABD6FHJ1-F1
#
_entry.id   AF-A0ABD6FHJ1-F1
#
_cell.length_a   1.000
_cell.length_b   1.000
_cell.length_c   1.000
_cell.angle_alpha   90.00
_cell.angle_beta   90.00
_cell.angle_gamma   90.00
#
_symmetry.space_group_name_H-M   'P 1'
#
loop_
_entity.id
_entity.type
_entity.pdbx_description
1 polymer ?
#
loop_
_entity_poly.entity_id
_entity_poly.type
_entity_poly.pdbx_seq_one_letter_code
_entity_poly.pdbx_strand_id
1 'polypeptide(L)'
;QEFIQIDTTNVLFIVAGAFAGLEKIINERIGKRGLGFGAEVRSKAELESENIFAETMPEDLIKFGLIPEFIGRLPVVASVTALDKESLVRILTEPRNALVKQYKKLFELDGVELEFTQGALEAIADQSLLRGTGARGLRAIMEEVLQQVMYDIPSRPDVAKVVITEQTVRENVNPTIVSRHPARRRAQQERGEKTA
;
A
#
# COMPACT_ATOMS: atom_id res chain seq x y z
N GLN A 1 -40.19 -0.15 -25.07
CA GLN A 1 -39.39 -0.10 -23.83
C GLN A 1 -39.81 1.16 -23.10
N GLU A 2 -40.46 1.04 -21.94
CA GLU A 2 -40.80 2.21 -21.13
C GLU A 2 -39.54 2.73 -20.44
N PHE A 3 -39.22 4.00 -20.67
CA PHE A 3 -38.10 4.67 -20.03
C PHE A 3 -38.56 5.28 -18.71
N ILE A 4 -37.97 4.86 -17.60
CA ILE A 4 -38.19 5.50 -16.30
C ILE A 4 -37.38 6.79 -16.28
N GLN A 5 -38.06 7.92 -16.11
CA GLN A 5 -37.41 9.21 -15.89
C GLN A 5 -37.10 9.37 -14.40
N ILE A 6 -35.85 9.69 -14.08
CA ILE A 6 -35.39 9.94 -12.71
C ILE A 6 -34.85 11.37 -12.66
N ASP A 7 -35.36 12.16 -11.73
CA ASP A 7 -34.84 13.49 -11.43
C ASP A 7 -33.56 13.37 -10.59
N THR A 8 -32.46 13.94 -11.09
CA THR A 8 -31.15 13.91 -10.44
C THR A 8 -30.82 15.19 -9.66
N THR A 9 -31.77 16.12 -9.51
CA THR A 9 -31.57 17.42 -8.82
C THR A 9 -30.99 17.25 -7.42
N ASN A 10 -31.39 16.22 -6.68
CA ASN A 10 -30.93 15.95 -5.30
C ASN A 10 -29.92 14.80 -5.21
N VAL A 11 -29.33 14.39 -6.32
CA VAL A 11 -28.28 13.35 -6.32
C VAL A 11 -26.94 14.04 -6.06
N LEU A 12 -26.20 13.55 -5.05
CA LEU A 12 -24.84 13.98 -4.80
C LEU A 12 -23.90 13.38 -5.84
N PHE A 13 -23.14 14.23 -6.54
CA PHE A 13 -22.11 13.82 -7.47
C PHE A 13 -20.72 13.99 -6.84
N ILE A 14 -19.97 12.89 -6.75
CA ILE A 14 -18.56 12.89 -6.37
C ILE A 14 -17.76 12.41 -7.58
N VAL A 15 -16.90 13.28 -8.12
CA VAL A 15 -16.04 12.98 -9.25
C VAL A 15 -14.60 12.94 -8.76
N ALA A 16 -13.89 11.86 -9.07
CA ALA A 16 -12.49 11.69 -8.69
C ALA A 16 -11.68 11.23 -9.91
N GLY A 17 -10.42 11.66 -9.97
CA GLY A 17 -9.52 11.35 -11.07
C GLY A 17 -8.06 11.58 -10.69
N ALA A 18 -7.15 11.03 -11.49
CA ALA A 18 -5.73 11.30 -11.40
C ALA A 18 -5.35 12.34 -12.48
N PHE A 19 -5.00 13.54 -12.03
CA PHE A 19 -4.74 14.69 -12.92
C PHE A 19 -3.23 14.87 -13.14
N ALA A 20 -2.60 13.91 -13.81
CA ALA A 20 -1.15 13.94 -14.05
C ALA A 20 -0.76 15.17 -14.90
N GLY A 21 0.19 15.98 -14.41
CA GLY A 21 0.64 17.20 -15.07
C GLY A 21 -0.07 18.47 -14.58
N LEU A 22 -1.15 18.36 -13.80
CA LEU A 22 -1.80 19.51 -13.17
C LEU A 22 -0.85 20.22 -12.20
N GLU A 23 0.03 19.49 -11.53
CA GLU A 23 1.07 20.04 -10.65
C GLU A 23 2.00 21.03 -11.36
N LYS A 24 2.24 20.86 -12.67
CA LYS A 24 3.05 21.80 -13.46
C LYS A 24 2.33 23.12 -13.68
N ILE A 25 1.03 23.05 -14.00
CA ILE A 25 0.16 24.21 -14.21
C ILE A 25 0.06 25.02 -12.92
N ILE A 26 -0.18 24.35 -11.79
CA ILE A 26 -0.25 24.99 -10.48
C ILE A 26 1.09 25.65 -10.13
N ASN A 27 2.22 24.96 -10.31
CA ASN A 27 3.55 25.51 -10.05
C ASN A 27 3.87 26.75 -10.91
N GLU A 28 3.47 26.74 -12.17
CA GLU A 28 3.63 27.88 -13.07
C GLU A 28 2.85 29.10 -12.59
N ARG A 29 1.62 28.89 -12.11
CA ARG A 29 0.78 29.97 -11.56
C ARG A 29 1.35 30.53 -10.25
N ILE A 30 1.78 29.66 -9.33
CA ILE A 30 2.33 30.07 -8.03
C ILE A 30 3.74 30.69 -8.17
N GLY A 31 4.34 30.66 -9.35
CA GLY A 31 5.62 31.31 -9.61
C GLY A 31 6.82 30.56 -9.03
N LYS A 32 6.69 29.24 -8.78
CA LYS A 32 7.76 28.37 -8.24
C LYS A 32 8.90 28.08 -9.25
N ARG A 33 9.01 28.85 -10.33
CA ARG A 33 10.18 28.86 -11.24
C ARG A 33 11.17 29.92 -10.80
N GLY A 34 12.07 29.55 -9.89
CA GLY A 34 13.19 30.39 -9.48
C GLY A 34 14.25 30.51 -10.57
N LEU A 35 14.08 31.44 -11.51
CA LEU A 35 15.14 31.89 -12.41
C LEU A 35 15.11 33.43 -12.45
N GLY A 36 15.87 34.05 -11.55
CA GLY A 36 16.04 35.51 -11.46
C GLY A 36 16.90 35.89 -10.26
N PHE A 37 17.63 37.01 -10.34
CA PHE A 37 18.61 37.51 -9.35
C PHE A 37 18.03 37.88 -7.96
N GLY A 38 16.79 37.49 -7.66
CA GLY A 38 16.12 37.68 -6.37
C GLY A 38 15.03 36.64 -6.07
N ALA A 39 15.03 35.49 -6.75
CA ALA A 39 14.06 34.43 -6.49
C ALA A 39 14.43 33.64 -5.23
N GLU A 40 13.45 33.38 -4.35
CA GLU A 40 13.60 32.37 -3.29
C GLU A 40 13.87 31.01 -3.93
N VAL A 41 15.11 30.54 -3.83
CA VAL A 41 15.49 29.20 -4.29
C VAL A 41 15.00 28.20 -3.24
N ARG A 42 13.78 27.70 -3.42
CA ARG A 42 13.25 26.60 -2.59
C ARG A 42 13.86 25.28 -3.05
N SER A 43 14.18 24.42 -2.10
CA SER A 43 14.73 23.11 -2.41
C SER A 43 13.68 22.22 -3.07
N LYS A 44 14.14 21.27 -3.90
CA LYS A 44 13.26 20.30 -4.56
C LYS A 44 12.45 19.47 -3.55
N ALA A 45 13.02 19.21 -2.37
CA ALA A 45 12.36 18.50 -1.27
C ALA A 45 11.22 19.31 -0.62
N GLU A 46 11.35 20.64 -0.52
CA GLU A 46 10.27 21.52 -0.05
C GLU A 46 9.10 21.60 -1.05
N LEU A 47 9.41 21.52 -2.36
CA LEU A 47 8.41 21.49 -3.42
C LEU A 47 7.65 20.16 -3.50
N GLU A 48 8.31 19.04 -3.17
CA GLU A 48 7.73 17.70 -3.17
C GLU A 48 6.93 17.37 -1.89
N SER A 49 7.18 18.09 -0.79
CA SER A 49 6.52 17.85 0.52
C SER A 49 5.22 18.63 0.72
N GLU A 50 4.97 19.70 -0.04
CA GLU A 50 3.69 20.40 -0.03
C GLU A 50 2.67 19.68 -0.92
N ASN A 51 1.47 19.40 -0.40
CA ASN A 51 0.34 18.95 -1.22
C ASN A 51 -0.11 20.08 -2.15
N ILE A 52 0.60 20.25 -3.27
CA ILE A 52 0.37 21.32 -4.25
C ILE A 52 -1.06 21.32 -4.79
N PHE A 53 -1.72 20.16 -4.80
CA PHE A 53 -3.10 20.03 -5.23
C PHE A 53 -4.09 20.68 -4.25
N ALA A 54 -3.69 20.97 -3.01
CA ALA A 54 -4.50 21.77 -2.09
C ALA A 54 -4.67 23.22 -2.55
N GLU A 55 -3.72 23.73 -3.34
CA GLU A 55 -3.74 25.08 -3.91
C GLU A 55 -4.48 25.14 -5.26
N THR A 56 -5.17 24.07 -5.68
CA THR A 56 -5.84 24.03 -7.00
C THR A 56 -6.91 25.10 -7.10
N MET A 57 -6.90 25.88 -8.17
CA MET A 57 -7.93 26.86 -8.52
C MET A 57 -8.68 26.43 -9.80
N PRO A 58 -9.91 26.91 -10.02
CA PRO A 58 -10.68 26.61 -11.23
C PRO A 58 -9.94 26.91 -12.53
N GLU A 59 -9.13 27.98 -12.56
CA GLU A 59 -8.32 28.34 -13.74
C GLU A 59 -7.27 27.28 -14.13
N ASP A 60 -6.73 26.52 -13.15
CA ASP A 60 -5.78 25.45 -13.44
C ASP A 60 -6.49 24.28 -14.13
N LEU A 61 -7.71 23.96 -13.68
CA LEU A 61 -8.55 22.91 -14.24
C LEU A 61 -8.98 23.26 -15.68
N ILE A 62 -9.25 24.53 -15.95
CA ILE A 62 -9.52 25.01 -17.31
C ILE A 62 -8.28 24.85 -18.20
N LYS A 63 -7.11 25.33 -17.73
CA LYS A 63 -5.83 25.17 -18.44
C LYS A 63 -5.46 23.70 -18.65
N PHE A 64 -5.83 22.82 -17.72
CA PHE A 64 -5.65 21.38 -17.83
C PHE A 64 -6.53 20.75 -18.93
N GLY A 65 -7.64 21.39 -19.29
CA GLY A 65 -8.52 20.98 -20.39
C GLY A 65 -9.97 20.70 -20.01
N LEU A 66 -10.38 20.97 -18.76
CA LEU A 66 -11.78 20.88 -18.37
C LEU A 66 -12.56 22.12 -18.82
N ILE A 67 -13.80 21.93 -19.26
CA ILE A 67 -14.65 23.04 -19.70
C ILE A 67 -15.20 23.84 -18.50
N PRO A 68 -15.33 25.17 -18.59
CA PRO A 68 -15.80 26.02 -17.49
C PRO A 68 -17.19 25.63 -16.94
N GLU A 69 -18.11 25.24 -17.81
CA GLU A 69 -19.47 24.86 -17.44
C GLU A 69 -19.50 23.59 -16.57
N PHE A 70 -18.55 22.68 -16.79
CA PHE A 70 -18.42 21.47 -16.00
C PHE A 70 -17.83 21.77 -14.62
N ILE A 71 -16.78 22.60 -14.56
CA ILE A 71 -16.18 23.03 -13.29
C ILE A 71 -17.17 23.85 -12.46
N GLY A 72 -18.00 24.68 -13.11
CA GLY A 72 -19.05 25.45 -12.44
C GLY A 72 -20.11 24.58 -11.75
N ARG A 73 -20.27 23.32 -12.14
CA ARG A 73 -21.13 22.33 -11.46
C ARG A 73 -20.43 21.59 -10.31
N LEU A 74 -19.12 21.78 -10.14
CA LEU A 74 -18.29 21.15 -9.11
C LEU A 74 -17.65 22.23 -8.23
N PRO A 75 -18.43 22.92 -7.37
CA PRO A 75 -17.93 24.06 -6.57
C PRO A 75 -16.96 23.64 -5.44
N VAL A 76 -16.90 22.36 -5.10
CA VAL A 76 -16.04 21.83 -4.04
C VAL A 76 -14.92 21.01 -4.68
N VAL A 77 -13.68 21.42 -4.42
CA VAL A 77 -12.47 20.69 -4.82
C VAL A 77 -11.77 20.18 -3.57
N ALA A 78 -11.45 18.90 -3.56
CA ALA A 78 -10.67 18.27 -2.50
C ALA A 78 -9.50 17.52 -3.12
N SER A 79 -8.33 17.63 -2.51
CA SER A 79 -7.14 16.86 -2.90
C SER A 79 -6.86 15.77 -1.87
N VAL A 80 -6.27 14.67 -2.34
CA VAL A 80 -5.79 13.59 -1.48
C VAL A 80 -4.26 13.64 -1.46
N THR A 81 -3.68 13.34 -0.30
CA THR A 81 -2.23 13.26 -0.15
C THR A 81 -1.70 11.96 -0.76
N ALA A 82 -0.43 11.98 -1.19
CA ALA A 82 0.25 10.77 -1.59
C ALA A 82 0.34 9.78 -0.42
N LEU A 83 0.30 8.48 -0.71
CA LEU A 83 0.47 7.45 0.29
C LEU A 83 1.95 7.37 0.68
N ASP A 84 2.23 7.55 1.96
CA ASP A 84 3.54 7.30 2.55
C ASP A 84 3.64 5.86 3.08
N LYS A 85 4.84 5.50 3.56
CA LYS A 85 5.13 4.17 4.11
C LYS A 85 4.19 3.82 5.26
N GLU A 86 3.96 4.76 6.17
CA GLU A 86 3.08 4.56 7.33
C GLU A 86 1.64 4.30 6.89
N SER A 87 1.10 5.09 5.96
CA SER A 87 -0.23 4.88 5.41
C SER A 87 -0.38 3.51 4.76
N LEU A 88 0.63 3.03 4.05
CA LEU A 88 0.60 1.69 3.45
C LEU A 88 0.60 0.57 4.49
N VAL A 89 1.40 0.69 5.55
CA VAL A 89 1.38 -0.26 6.68
C VAL A 89 0.02 -0.26 7.37
N ARG A 90 -0.60 0.91 7.56
CA ARG A 90 -1.96 1.02 8.09
C ARG A 90 -2.97 0.34 7.19
N ILE A 91 -2.89 0.55 5.87
CA ILE A 91 -3.77 -0.13 4.88
C ILE A 91 -3.62 -1.66 4.96
N LEU A 92 -2.40 -2.17 5.18
CA LEU A 92 -2.15 -3.61 5.32
C LEU A 92 -2.81 -4.21 6.58
N THR A 93 -3.07 -3.43 7.62
CA THR A 93 -3.36 -3.95 8.97
C THR A 93 -4.67 -3.45 9.59
N GLU A 94 -5.00 -2.16 9.48
CA GLU A 94 -6.09 -1.53 10.21
C GLU A 94 -7.49 -1.75 9.62
N PRO A 95 -7.73 -1.57 8.30
CA PRO A 95 -9.07 -1.67 7.72
C PRO A 95 -9.76 -2.99 8.08
N ARG A 96 -11.10 -2.98 8.11
CA ARG A 96 -11.90 -4.19 8.34
C ARG A 96 -11.52 -5.30 7.35
N ASN A 97 -11.30 -4.93 6.09
CA ASN A 97 -10.90 -5.82 5.01
C ASN A 97 -9.39 -5.70 4.69
N ALA A 98 -8.54 -5.47 5.68
CA ALA A 98 -7.10 -5.37 5.48
C ALA A 98 -6.48 -6.68 4.96
N LEU A 99 -5.44 -6.60 4.13
CA LEU A 99 -4.83 -7.77 3.49
C LEU A 99 -4.28 -8.77 4.52
N VAL A 100 -3.60 -8.30 5.57
CA VAL A 100 -3.08 -9.18 6.63
C VAL A 100 -4.21 -9.99 7.27
N LYS A 101 -5.38 -9.38 7.51
CA LYS A 101 -6.54 -10.09 8.07
C LYS A 101 -7.10 -11.13 7.10
N GLN A 102 -7.15 -10.81 5.81
CA GLN A 102 -7.60 -11.74 4.77
C GLN A 102 -6.70 -12.98 4.72
N TYR A 103 -5.37 -12.82 4.66
CA TYR A 103 -4.45 -13.96 4.59
C TYR A 103 -4.35 -14.73 5.90
N LYS A 104 -4.42 -14.05 7.06
CA LYS A 104 -4.53 -14.74 8.35
C LYS A 104 -5.75 -15.65 8.38
N LYS A 105 -6.90 -15.16 7.90
CA LYS A 105 -8.11 -15.98 7.87
C LYS A 105 -8.00 -17.14 6.89
N LEU A 106 -7.33 -16.94 5.75
CA LEU A 106 -7.08 -18.00 4.77
C LEU A 106 -6.26 -19.15 5.39
N PHE A 107 -5.15 -18.84 6.06
CA PHE A 107 -4.31 -19.85 6.73
C PHE A 107 -5.02 -20.54 7.90
N GLU A 108 -5.91 -19.82 8.59
CA GLU A 108 -6.71 -20.38 9.69
C GLU A 108 -7.66 -21.49 9.20
N LEU A 109 -8.09 -21.46 7.93
CA LEU A 109 -8.90 -22.55 7.34
C LEU A 109 -8.11 -23.86 7.25
N ASP A 110 -6.79 -23.80 7.09
CA ASP A 110 -5.86 -24.94 7.14
C ASP A 110 -5.37 -25.21 8.58
N GLY A 111 -5.92 -24.49 9.56
CA GLY A 111 -5.54 -24.61 10.97
C GLY A 111 -4.14 -24.10 11.29
N VAL A 112 -3.57 -23.21 10.47
CA VAL A 112 -2.24 -22.62 10.67
C VAL A 112 -2.35 -21.15 11.06
N GLU A 113 -1.56 -20.72 12.04
CA GLU A 113 -1.44 -19.31 12.41
C GLU A 113 -0.45 -18.59 11.47
N LEU A 114 -0.85 -17.45 10.90
CA LEU A 114 0.04 -16.59 10.11
C LEU A 114 0.38 -15.32 10.90
N GLU A 115 1.66 -15.02 11.05
CA GLU A 115 2.16 -13.80 11.70
C GLU A 115 3.09 -13.03 10.76
N PHE A 116 2.96 -11.70 10.76
CA PHE A 116 3.88 -10.79 10.10
C PHE A 116 4.60 -9.97 11.16
N THR A 117 5.93 -9.92 11.10
CA THR A 117 6.67 -8.98 11.93
C THR A 117 6.47 -7.55 11.41
N GLN A 118 6.67 -6.56 12.28
CA GLN A 118 6.58 -5.15 11.89
C GLN A 118 7.53 -4.81 10.73
N GLY A 119 8.77 -5.32 10.77
CA GLY A 119 9.74 -5.15 9.70
C GLY A 119 9.31 -5.76 8.36
N ALA A 120 8.53 -6.85 8.37
CA ALA A 120 7.96 -7.42 7.15
C ALA A 120 6.94 -6.47 6.51
N LEU A 121 6.03 -5.90 7.32
CA LEU A 121 5.01 -4.96 6.84
C LEU A 121 5.64 -3.70 6.26
N GLU A 122 6.67 -3.19 6.92
CA GLU A 122 7.45 -2.04 6.46
C GLU A 122 8.20 -2.33 5.15
N ALA A 123 8.80 -3.52 5.02
CA ALA A 123 9.48 -3.93 3.79
C ALA A 123 8.50 -4.08 2.61
N ILE A 124 7.28 -4.58 2.85
CA ILE A 124 6.22 -4.65 1.84
C ILE A 124 5.83 -3.24 1.38
N ALA A 125 5.64 -2.32 2.34
CA ALA A 125 5.33 -0.93 2.04
C ALA A 125 6.44 -0.24 1.23
N ASP A 126 7.72 -0.44 1.61
CA ASP A 126 8.88 0.09 0.90
C ASP A 126 8.92 -0.41 -0.56
N GLN A 127 8.74 -1.72 -0.78
CA GLN A 127 8.70 -2.28 -2.13
C GLN A 127 7.54 -1.71 -2.97
N SER A 128 6.38 -1.46 -2.35
CA SER A 128 5.22 -0.89 -3.03
C SER A 128 5.46 0.55 -3.47
N LEU A 129 6.15 1.34 -2.65
CA LEU A 129 6.57 2.70 -2.97
C LEU A 129 7.60 2.70 -4.09
N LEU A 130 8.62 1.83 -4.01
CA LEU A 130 9.65 1.69 -5.04
C LEU A 130 9.07 1.32 -6.41
N ARG A 131 8.04 0.46 -6.43
CA ARG A 131 7.32 0.07 -7.67
C ARG A 131 6.39 1.18 -8.19
N GLY A 132 6.16 2.26 -7.46
CA GLY A 132 5.27 3.37 -7.87
C GLY A 132 3.79 2.96 -7.99
N THR A 133 3.39 1.85 -7.37
CA THR A 133 2.03 1.28 -7.51
C THR A 133 1.08 1.68 -6.38
N GLY A 134 1.60 2.28 -5.31
CA GLY A 134 0.83 2.66 -4.12
C GLY A 134 0.11 1.46 -3.50
N ALA A 135 -1.04 1.68 -2.87
CA ALA A 135 -1.79 0.61 -2.20
C ALA A 135 -2.22 -0.55 -3.11
N ARG A 136 -2.33 -0.33 -4.44
CA ARG A 136 -2.73 -1.37 -5.40
C ARG A 136 -1.67 -2.47 -5.52
N GLY A 137 -0.39 -2.12 -5.36
CA GLY A 137 0.73 -3.08 -5.45
C GLY A 137 0.88 -3.99 -4.25
N LEU A 138 0.31 -3.62 -3.09
CA LEU A 138 0.45 -4.37 -1.84
C LEU A 138 -0.01 -5.82 -1.96
N ARG A 139 -1.13 -6.08 -2.65
CA ARG A 139 -1.64 -7.45 -2.85
C ARG A 139 -0.65 -8.29 -3.67
N ALA A 140 -0.12 -7.75 -4.76
CA ALA A 140 0.82 -8.47 -5.61
C ALA A 140 2.10 -8.85 -4.86
N ILE A 141 2.64 -7.92 -4.06
CA ILE A 141 3.82 -8.17 -3.21
C ILE A 141 3.51 -9.24 -2.15
N MET A 142 2.34 -9.16 -1.53
CA MET A 142 1.91 -10.17 -0.56
C MET A 142 1.77 -11.57 -1.19
N GLU A 143 1.16 -11.66 -2.37
CA GLU A 143 1.04 -12.94 -3.10
C GLU A 143 2.41 -13.51 -3.44
N GLU A 144 3.34 -12.67 -3.92
CA GLU A 144 4.72 -13.06 -4.22
C GLU A 144 5.41 -13.67 -2.98
N VAL A 145 5.32 -13.01 -1.83
CA VAL A 145 5.95 -13.45 -0.57
C VAL A 145 5.31 -14.73 -0.02
N LEU A 146 3.99 -14.88 -0.16
CA LEU A 146 3.25 -16.01 0.42
C LEU A 146 3.13 -17.21 -0.52
N GLN A 147 3.45 -17.06 -1.81
CA GLN A 147 3.18 -18.06 -2.84
C GLN A 147 3.68 -19.46 -2.49
N GLN A 148 4.96 -19.56 -2.08
CA GLN A 148 5.58 -20.84 -1.73
C GLN A 148 4.88 -21.50 -0.54
N VAL A 149 4.59 -20.72 0.50
CA VAL A 149 3.98 -21.27 1.71
C VAL A 149 2.52 -21.65 1.48
N MET A 150 1.77 -20.87 0.71
CA MET A 150 0.39 -21.24 0.33
C MET A 150 0.34 -22.54 -0.48
N TYR A 151 1.39 -22.86 -1.24
CA TYR A 151 1.50 -24.14 -1.95
C TYR A 151 1.82 -25.31 -1.01
N ASP A 152 2.74 -25.12 -0.06
CA ASP A 152 3.22 -26.20 0.82
C ASP A 152 2.25 -26.53 1.98
N ILE A 153 1.62 -25.52 2.58
CA ILE A 153 0.81 -25.64 3.81
C ILE A 153 -0.29 -26.70 3.71
N PRO A 154 -1.11 -26.76 2.63
CA PRO A 154 -2.18 -27.76 2.53
C PRO A 154 -1.68 -29.20 2.62
N SER A 155 -0.41 -29.45 2.26
CA SER A 155 0.21 -30.79 2.30
C SER A 155 0.94 -31.08 3.62
N ARG A 156 1.06 -30.11 4.53
CA ARG A 156 1.87 -30.23 5.76
C ARG A 156 1.03 -30.10 7.04
N PRO A 157 0.50 -31.23 7.57
CA PRO A 157 -0.32 -31.22 8.78
C PRO A 157 0.50 -30.94 10.05
N ASP A 158 1.83 -31.02 9.99
CA ASP A 158 2.73 -30.80 11.11
C ASP A 158 2.96 -29.31 11.42
N VAL A 159 2.52 -28.39 10.56
CA VAL A 159 2.72 -26.94 10.74
C VAL A 159 1.70 -26.35 11.69
N ALA A 160 2.17 -25.57 12.66
CA ALA A 160 1.34 -24.80 13.59
C ALA A 160 1.25 -23.33 13.19
N LYS A 161 2.39 -22.75 12.81
CA LYS A 161 2.53 -21.31 12.62
C LYS A 161 3.56 -20.96 11.55
N VAL A 162 3.29 -19.91 10.80
CA VAL A 162 4.16 -19.31 9.79
C VAL A 162 4.45 -17.88 10.20
N VAL A 163 5.72 -17.51 10.21
CA VAL A 163 6.18 -16.16 10.55
C VAL A 163 6.89 -15.55 9.35
N ILE A 164 6.33 -14.44 8.85
CA ILE A 164 6.89 -13.63 7.77
C ILE A 164 7.77 -12.54 8.39
N THR A 165 9.03 -12.48 7.99
CA THR A 165 10.02 -11.51 8.50
C THR A 165 10.43 -10.51 7.41
N GLU A 166 11.14 -9.45 7.80
CA GLU A 166 11.71 -8.50 6.83
C GLU A 166 12.58 -9.19 5.76
N GLN A 167 13.43 -10.14 6.18
CA GLN A 167 14.31 -10.87 5.27
C GLN A 167 13.52 -11.67 4.25
N THR A 168 12.43 -12.32 4.67
CA THR A 168 11.50 -13.04 3.79
C THR A 168 10.99 -12.15 2.66
N VAL A 169 10.66 -10.89 2.96
CA VAL A 169 10.14 -9.93 1.97
C VAL A 169 11.25 -9.39 1.07
N ARG A 170 12.41 -9.05 1.63
CA ARG A 170 13.51 -8.40 0.88
C ARG A 170 14.29 -9.38 0.02
N GLU A 171 14.58 -10.56 0.54
CA GLU A 171 15.45 -11.55 -0.09
C GLU A 171 14.67 -12.68 -0.77
N ASN A 172 13.34 -12.66 -0.66
CA ASN A 172 12.45 -13.70 -1.20
C ASN A 172 12.85 -15.11 -0.73
N VAL A 173 13.31 -15.20 0.53
CA VAL A 173 13.66 -16.46 1.20
C VAL A 173 12.43 -17.09 1.83
N ASN A 174 12.49 -18.40 2.04
CA ASN A 174 11.38 -19.13 2.65
C ASN A 174 11.04 -18.58 4.06
N PRO A 175 9.75 -18.40 4.39
CA PRO A 175 9.31 -17.98 5.71
C PRO A 175 9.70 -18.95 6.82
N THR A 176 9.73 -18.44 8.06
CA THR A 176 9.96 -19.29 9.23
C THR A 176 8.72 -20.11 9.53
N ILE A 177 8.86 -21.43 9.62
CA ILE A 177 7.77 -22.37 9.90
C ILE A 177 7.98 -23.01 11.27
N VAL A 178 6.95 -22.99 12.09
CA VAL A 178 6.94 -23.59 13.43
C VAL A 178 6.02 -24.81 13.42
N SER A 179 6.54 -25.97 13.78
CA SER A 179 5.79 -27.23 13.84
C SER A 179 4.96 -27.37 15.13
N ARG A 180 3.84 -28.11 15.06
CA ARG A 180 2.91 -28.40 16.16
C ARG A 180 3.52 -29.25 17.28
N HIS A 181 4.54 -30.03 16.98
CA HIS A 181 5.26 -30.80 17.99
C HIS A 181 6.55 -30.08 18.36
N PRO A 182 6.76 -29.75 19.66
CA PRO A 182 8.04 -29.25 20.09
C PRO A 182 9.09 -30.30 19.72
N ALA A 183 10.16 -29.85 19.06
CA ALA A 183 11.23 -30.71 18.57
C ALA A 183 11.79 -31.58 19.71
N ARG A 184 11.32 -32.82 19.80
CA ARG A 184 11.83 -33.83 20.72
C ARG A 184 13.10 -34.44 20.11
N ARG A 185 14.11 -33.62 19.79
CA ARG A 185 15.39 -34.07 19.21
C ARG A 185 16.50 -33.05 19.49
N ARG A 186 17.01 -33.08 20.72
CA ARG A 186 18.39 -32.64 21.06
C ARG A 186 18.93 -33.18 22.40
N ALA A 187 18.30 -34.18 23.01
CA ALA A 187 18.75 -34.76 24.28
C ALA A 187 19.36 -36.18 24.18
N GLN A 188 19.57 -36.70 22.96
CA GLN A 188 20.05 -38.09 22.77
C GLN A 188 21.46 -38.20 22.17
N GLN A 189 22.12 -37.09 21.81
CA GLN A 189 23.48 -37.12 21.26
C GLN A 189 24.59 -36.98 22.32
N GLU A 190 24.32 -36.50 23.54
CA GLU A 190 25.36 -36.35 24.59
C GLU A 190 25.51 -37.56 25.53
N ARG A 191 24.69 -38.61 25.40
CA ARG A 191 24.78 -39.83 26.24
C ARG A 191 25.53 -40.99 25.58
N GLY A 192 26.00 -40.84 24.34
CA GLY A 192 26.73 -41.89 23.60
C GLY A 192 28.26 -41.82 23.68
N GLU A 193 28.85 -40.69 24.09
CA GLU A 193 30.30 -40.46 24.03
C GLU A 193 31.05 -40.62 25.37
N LYS A 194 30.41 -41.13 26.42
CA LYS A 194 31.08 -41.34 27.74
C LYS A 194 31.29 -42.80 28.14
N THR A 195 31.15 -43.74 27.22
CA THR A 195 31.54 -45.15 27.45
C THR A 195 32.08 -45.76 26.17
N ALA A 196 33.36 -45.54 25.91
CA ALA A 196 34.26 -46.41 25.17
C ALA A 196 35.70 -46.01 25.51
#